data_AF-A0AAJ3YZE4-F1
#
_entry.id   AF-A0AAJ3YZE4-F1
#
_cell.length_a   1.000
_cell.length_b   1.000
_cell.length_c   1.000
_cell.angle_alpha   90.00
_cell.angle_beta   90.00
_cell.angle_gamma   90.00
#
_symmetry.space_group_name_H-M   'P 1'
#
loop_
_entity.id
_entity.type
_entity.pdbx_description
1 polymer ?
#
loop_
_entity_poly.entity_id
_entity_poly.type
_entity_poly.pdbx_seq_one_letter_code
_entity_poly.pdbx_strand_id
1 'polypeptide(L)' 'MKSIKSITVHSNTYVVGKGCHPPGFKDGAVVVKITEKNKFFGLIRGFVVHFDTKAELHIHSNDVIVDWGEGS' A
#
# COMPACT_ATOMS: atom_id res chain seq x y z
N MET A 1 13.39 2.63 -12.03
CA MET A 1 12.49 3.26 -11.03
C MET A 1 12.30 2.24 -9.91
N LYS A 2 12.47 2.63 -8.64
CA LYS A 2 12.16 1.72 -7.52
C LYS A 2 10.64 1.63 -7.38
N SER A 3 10.11 0.41 -7.35
CA SER A 3 8.68 0.15 -7.14
C SER A 3 8.49 -0.37 -5.73
N ILE A 4 7.39 -0.02 -5.08
CA ILE A 4 7.08 -0.56 -3.76
C ILE A 4 6.58 -1.99 -3.94
N LYS A 5 7.26 -2.94 -3.32
CA LYS A 5 6.92 -4.37 -3.35
C LYS A 5 5.95 -4.72 -2.24
N SER A 6 6.17 -4.18 -1.04
CA SER A 6 5.21 -4.32 0.06
C SER A 6 5.28 -3.16 1.03
N ILE A 7 4.21 -2.96 1.80
CA ILE A 7 4.19 -2.06 2.95
C ILE A 7 3.61 -2.78 4.14
N THR A 8 4.18 -2.53 5.31
CA THR A 8 3.62 -2.96 6.59
C THR A 8 3.25 -1.74 7.40
N VAL A 9 1.99 -1.72 7.85
CA VAL A 9 1.45 -0.67 8.72
C VAL A 9 0.92 -1.35 9.96
N HIS A 10 1.47 -0.99 11.12
CA HIS A 10 1.18 -1.69 12.38
C HIS A 10 1.46 -3.20 12.25
N SER A 11 0.41 -4.02 12.16
CA SER A 11 0.49 -5.48 12.01
C SER A 11 -0.04 -5.99 10.67
N ASN A 12 -0.41 -5.10 9.75
CA ASN A 12 -0.95 -5.46 8.44
C ASN A 12 0.09 -5.25 7.35
N THR A 13 0.44 -6.32 6.66
CA THR A 13 1.36 -6.30 5.52
C THR A 13 0.59 -6.45 4.21
N TYR A 14 0.78 -5.49 3.31
CA TYR A 14 0.22 -5.48 1.96
C TYR A 14 1.34 -5.72 0.96
N VAL A 15 1.26 -6.82 0.21
CA VAL A 15 2.29 -7.22 -0.76
C VAL A 15 1.68 -7.20 -2.16
N VAL A 16 2.33 -6.49 -3.09
CA VAL A 16 1.89 -6.45 -4.50
C VAL A 16 1.85 -7.85 -5.08
N GLY A 17 0.74 -8.19 -5.74
CA GLY A 17 0.46 -9.50 -6.33
C GLY A 17 -0.08 -10.55 -5.35
N LYS A 18 -0.24 -10.23 -4.06
CA LYS A 18 -0.86 -11.15 -3.08
C LYS A 18 -2.27 -10.72 -2.68
N GLY A 19 -3.11 -11.73 -2.47
CA GLY A 19 -4.40 -11.58 -1.82
C GLY A 19 -4.24 -11.22 -0.35
N CYS A 20 -5.10 -10.35 0.15
CA CYS A 20 -5.19 -9.94 1.54
C CYS A 20 -6.66 -9.73 1.93
N HIS A 21 -6.93 -9.59 3.22
CA HIS A 21 -8.26 -9.25 3.75
C HIS A 21 -8.20 -7.88 4.44
N PRO A 22 -8.26 -6.78 3.68
CA PRO A 22 -8.31 -5.47 4.29
C PRO A 22 -9.62 -5.31 5.10
N PRO A 23 -9.59 -4.56 6.21
CA PRO A 23 -10.80 -4.27 6.96
C PRO A 23 -11.84 -3.59 6.06
N GLY A 24 -13.06 -4.12 6.05
CA GLY A 24 -14.16 -3.64 5.20
C GLY A 24 -14.39 -4.42 3.91
N PHE A 25 -13.51 -5.39 3.56
CA PHE A 25 -13.70 -6.27 2.41
C PHE A 25 -14.27 -7.62 2.86
N LYS A 26 -15.34 -8.09 2.20
CA LYS A 26 -15.99 -9.37 2.51
C LYS A 26 -15.29 -10.57 1.83
N ASP A 27 -14.84 -10.39 0.59
CA ASP A 27 -14.31 -11.48 -0.25
C ASP A 27 -12.78 -11.44 -0.42
N GLY A 28 -12.10 -10.60 0.37
CA GLY A 28 -10.68 -10.32 0.18
C GLY A 28 -10.39 -9.47 -1.07
N ALA A 29 -9.13 -9.10 -1.24
CA ALA A 29 -8.68 -8.26 -2.33
C ALA A 29 -7.21 -8.54 -2.66
N VAL A 30 -6.83 -8.43 -3.93
CA VAL A 30 -5.44 -8.57 -4.37
C VAL A 30 -4.82 -7.18 -4.50
N VAL A 31 -3.66 -6.98 -3.88
CA VAL A 31 -2.91 -5.73 -4.02
C VAL A 31 -2.31 -5.68 -5.43
N VAL A 32 -2.75 -4.72 -6.26
CA VAL A 32 -2.23 -4.56 -7.62
C VAL A 32 -1.07 -3.59 -7.70
N LYS A 33 -1.06 -2.56 -6.85
CA LYS A 33 -0.03 -1.52 -6.86
C LYS A 33 -0.01 -0.79 -5.53
N ILE A 34 1.17 -0.31 -5.13
CA ILE A 34 1.32 0.60 -4.01
C ILE A 34 1.98 1.89 -4.51
N THR A 35 1.40 3.03 -4.16
CA THR A 35 1.91 4.35 -4.56
C THR A 35 2.11 5.24 -3.36
N GLU A 36 3.18 6.02 -3.35
CA GLU A 36 3.37 7.08 -2.35
C GLU A 36 2.35 8.19 -2.59
N LYS A 37 1.63 8.57 -1.55
CA LYS A 37 0.78 9.76 -1.50
C LYS A 37 1.67 10.94 -1.11
N ASN A 38 2.33 11.54 -2.09
CA ASN A 38 3.05 12.79 -1.87
C ASN A 38 2.07 13.96 -1.89
N LYS A 39 1.73 14.50 -0.71
CA LYS A 39 1.07 15.81 -0.65
C LYS A 39 2.17 16.87 -0.64
N PHE A 40 2.39 17.47 -1.82
CA PHE A 40 3.08 18.76 -1.95
C PHE A 40 2.59 19.73 -0.85
N PHE A 41 3.49 20.54 -0.29
CA PHE A 41 3.28 21.42 0.88
C PHE A 41 3.30 20.75 2.27
N GLY A 42 4.18 19.76 2.43
CA GLY A 42 5.03 19.72 3.62
C GLY A 42 4.68 18.77 4.75
N LEU A 43 3.50 18.12 4.82
CA LEU A 43 3.15 17.41 6.07
C LEU A 43 2.35 16.11 6.00
N ILE A 44 2.24 15.41 4.86
CA ILE A 44 1.70 14.02 4.89
C ILE A 44 2.46 13.12 3.91
N ARG A 45 3.28 12.21 4.46
CA ARG A 45 3.81 11.02 3.77
C ARG A 45 2.79 9.90 3.95
N GLY A 46 1.88 9.75 3.01
CA GLY A 46 0.92 8.64 3.01
C GLY A 46 1.26 7.60 1.95
N PHE A 47 0.58 6.46 2.00
CA PHE A 47 0.62 5.45 0.94
C PHE A 47 -0.79 5.15 0.46
N VAL A 48 -0.94 4.80 -0.80
CA VAL A 48 -2.19 4.29 -1.36
C VAL A 48 -1.94 2.88 -1.85
N VAL A 49 -2.67 1.92 -1.29
CA VAL A 49 -2.72 0.53 -1.76
C VAL A 49 -3.90 0.41 -2.71
N HIS A 50 -3.62 0.06 -3.94
CA HIS A 50 -4.61 -0.19 -4.98
C HIS A 50 -4.93 -1.67 -5.00
N PHE A 51 -6.23 -1.99 -5.05
CA PHE A 51 -6.72 -3.36 -5.16
C PHE A 51 -7.29 -3.65 -6.55
N ASP A 52 -7.32 -4.93 -6.90
CA ASP A 52 -7.95 -5.46 -8.14
C ASP A 52 -9.45 -5.12 -8.23
N THR A 53 -10.11 -5.04 -7.08
CA THR A 53 -11.52 -4.60 -6.93
C THR A 53 -11.76 -3.12 -7.27
N LYS A 54 -10.72 -2.38 -7.70
CA LYS A 54 -10.72 -0.92 -7.90
C LYS A 54 -10.87 -0.11 -6.62
N ALA A 55 -10.90 -0.76 -5.47
CA ALA A 55 -10.88 -0.09 -4.19
C ALA A 55 -9.46 0.37 -3.86
N GLU A 56 -9.37 1.39 -3.01
CA GLU A 56 -8.12 1.97 -2.57
C GLU A 56 -8.09 2.04 -1.03
N LEU A 57 -6.97 1.63 -0.43
CA LEU A 57 -6.70 1.86 0.99
C LEU A 57 -5.69 2.98 1.12
N HIS A 58 -6.12 4.07 1.76
CA HIS A 58 -5.31 5.25 1.99
C HIS A 58 -4.70 5.16 3.39
N ILE A 59 -3.39 4.95 3.44
CA ILE A 59 -2.64 4.85 4.70
C ILE A 59 -2.09 6.22 5.05
N HIS A 60 -2.54 6.72 6.19
CA HIS A 60 -2.11 7.95 6.81
C HIS A 60 -1.42 7.62 8.14
N SER A 61 -0.24 7.00 8.06
CA SER A 61 0.57 6.64 9.23
C SER A 61 2.01 7.09 9.00
N ASN A 62 2.68 7.51 10.07
CA ASN A 62 4.12 7.78 10.07
C ASN A 62 4.94 6.52 10.39
N ASP A 63 4.29 5.48 10.93
CA ASP A 63 4.91 4.19 11.26
C ASP A 63 4.58 3.18 10.17
N VAL A 64 5.41 3.18 9.13
CA VAL A 64 5.24 2.39 7.91
C VAL A 64 6.58 1.81 7.50
N ILE A 65 6.65 0.49 7.37
CA ILE A 65 7.82 -0.21 6.85
C ILE A 65 7.58 -0.49 5.38
N VAL A 66 8.44 0.04 4.50
CA VAL A 66 8.31 -0.10 3.05
C VAL A 66 9.40 -1.04 2.53
N ASP A 67 9.00 -2.13 1.88
CA ASP A 67 9.88 -3.00 1.12
C ASP A 67 9.89 -2.54 -0.34
N TRP A 68 11.05 -2.08 -0.80
CA TRP A 68 11.23 -1.64 -2.18
C TRP A 68 11.68 -2.82 -3.03
N GLY A 69 10.95 -3.12 -4.09
CA GLY A 69 11.41 -4.05 -5.11
C GLY A 69 12.50 -3.38 -5.95
N GLU A 70 13.63 -4.06 -6.14
CA GLU A 70 14.55 -3.71 -7.21
C GLU A 70 13.85 -3.98 -8.54
N GLY A 71 13.50 -2.91 -9.26
CA GLY A 71 13.10 -3.03 -10.65
C GLY A 71 14.30 -3.57 -11.42
N SER A 72 14.18 -4.81 -11.90
CA SER A 72 15.13 -5.42 -12.84
C SER A 72 15.13 -4.66 -14.16
#